data_AF-A0A4R0HJU0-F1
#
_entry.id   AF-A0A4R0HJU0-F1
#
_cell.length_a   1.000
_cell.length_b   1.000
_cell.length_c   1.000
_cell.angle_alpha   90.00
_cell.angle_beta   90.00
_cell.angle_gamma   90.00
#
_symmetry.space_group_name_H-M   'P 1'
#
loop_
_entity.id
_entity.type
_entity.pdbx_description
1 polymer ?
#
loop_
_entity_poly.entity_id
_entity_poly.type
_entity_poly.pdbx_seq_one_letter_code
_entity_poly.pdbx_strand_id
1 'polypeptide(L)' 'MKVSINIPGASGPVYVSGTAEIINRKALCRELGLNNVEFCRREALHGFEYALSVLLAKKRKLR' A
#
# COMPACT_ATOMS: atom_id res chain seq x y z
N MET A 1 -11.77 8.46 -9.05
CA MET A 1 -11.55 8.96 -7.67
C MET A 1 -10.04 9.11 -7.43
N LYS A 2 -9.58 10.26 -6.91
CA LYS A 2 -8.16 10.56 -6.66
C LYS A 2 -7.81 10.17 -5.21
N VAL A 3 -7.06 9.08 -5.02
CA VAL A 3 -6.58 8.67 -3.69
C VAL A 3 -5.14 9.14 -3.54
N SER A 4 -4.90 10.09 -2.63
CA SER A 4 -3.56 10.58 -2.29
C SER A 4 -3.14 9.93 -0.98
N ILE A 5 -2.16 9.02 -1.01
CA ILE A 5 -1.61 8.40 0.21
C ILE A 5 -0.38 9.20 0.62
N ASN A 6 -0.44 9.87 1.78
CA ASN A 6 0.68 10.61 2.34
C ASN A 6 1.42 9.71 3.34
N ILE A 7 2.65 9.29 3.01
CA ILE A 7 3.47 8.45 3.89
C ILE A 7 4.43 9.38 4.66
N PRO A 8 4.36 9.47 6.01
CA PRO A 8 5.25 10.32 6.79
C PRO A 8 6.71 9.90 6.63
N GLY A 9 7.57 10.84 6.22
CA GLY A 9 9.01 10.62 6.06
C GLY A 9 9.47 10.33 4.62
N ALA A 10 8.55 10.23 3.66
CA ALA A 10 8.90 10.22 2.24
C ALA A 10 8.98 11.66 1.71
N SER A 11 10.08 11.98 1.03
CA SER A 11 10.41 13.30 0.50
C SER A 11 9.60 13.64 -0.77
N GLY A 12 8.27 13.68 -0.63
CA GLY A 12 7.32 14.05 -1.70
C GLY A 12 6.02 13.24 -1.64
N PRO A 13 4.95 13.69 -2.34
CA PRO A 13 3.74 12.88 -2.50
C PRO A 13 4.11 11.59 -3.24
N VAL A 14 4.12 10.46 -2.53
CA VAL A 14 4.75 9.23 -3.02
C VAL A 14 4.00 8.65 -4.22
N TYR A 15 2.70 8.94 -4.38
CA TYR A 15 1.93 8.45 -5.52
C TYR A 15 0.83 9.44 -5.92
N VAL A 16 0.95 10.01 -7.13
CA VAL A 16 -0.13 10.74 -7.81
C VAL A 16 -0.41 10.00 -9.11
N SER A 17 -1.44 9.14 -9.12
CA SER A 17 -1.93 8.58 -10.37
C SER A 17 -3.24 9.29 -10.74
N GLY A 18 -3.23 9.96 -11.90
CA GLY A 18 -4.43 10.59 -12.49
C GLY A 18 -5.44 9.57 -13.02
N THR A 19 -5.06 8.30 -13.09
CA THR A 19 -5.89 7.15 -13.49
C THR A 19 -5.79 6.06 -12.44
N ALA A 20 -6.89 5.34 -12.20
CA ALA A 20 -6.99 4.35 -11.13
C ALA A 20 -6.09 3.09 -11.28
N GLU A 21 -5.22 3.02 -12.30
CA GLU A 21 -4.84 1.71 -12.86
C GLU A 21 -3.41 1.23 -12.69
N ILE A 22 -2.45 1.99 -12.16
CA ILE A 22 -1.09 1.43 -11.99
C ILE A 22 -0.50 1.77 -10.62
N ILE A 23 -1.05 1.18 -9.57
CA ILE A 23 -0.31 1.06 -8.31
C ILE A 23 0.77 0.00 -8.54
N ASN A 24 2.04 0.43 -8.55
CA ASN A 24 3.16 -0.50 -8.53
C ASN A 24 3.24 -1.15 -7.14
N ARG A 25 2.48 -2.24 -6.96
CA ARG A 25 2.35 -3.00 -5.70
C ARG A 25 3.70 -3.39 -5.12
N LYS A 26 4.66 -3.75 -5.98
CA LYS A 26 6.03 -4.09 -5.56
C LYS A 26 6.75 -2.89 -4.95
N ALA A 27 6.68 -1.72 -5.59
CA ALA A 27 7.29 -0.50 -5.05
C ALA A 27 6.63 -0.08 -3.73
N LEU A 28 5.29 -0.07 -3.68
CA LEU A 28 4.52 0.24 -2.49
C LEU A 28 4.88 -0.69 -1.32
N CYS A 29 4.90 -2.00 -1.56
CA CYS A 29 5.26 -2.97 -0.52
C CYS A 29 6.70 -2.80 -0.06
N ARG A 30 7.64 -2.45 -0.96
CA ARG A 30 9.04 -2.20 -0.60
C ARG A 30 9.18 -0.98 0.31
N GLU A 31 8.56 0.15 -0.04
CA GLU A 31 8.59 1.38 0.76
C GLU A 31 7.92 1.21 2.12
N LEU A 32 6.79 0.52 2.14
CA LEU A 32 6.06 0.24 3.37
C LEU A 32 6.63 -0.94 4.16
N GLY A 33 7.68 -1.61 3.67
CA GLY A 33 8.25 -2.83 4.28
C GLY A 33 7.20 -3.91 4.52
N LEU A 34 6.29 -4.09 3.58
CA LEU A 34 5.21 -5.08 3.60
C LEU A 34 5.58 -6.26 2.71
N ASN A 35 5.02 -7.42 3.02
CA ASN A 35 5.17 -8.60 2.17
C ASN A 35 4.24 -8.48 0.95
N ASN A 36 4.83 -8.34 -0.24
CA ASN A 36 4.11 -8.20 -1.51
C ASN A 36 3.23 -9.41 -1.86
N VAL A 37 3.65 -10.62 -1.52
CA VAL A 37 2.86 -11.85 -1.79
C VAL A 37 1.59 -11.86 -0.95
N GLU A 38 1.72 -11.56 0.35
CA GLU A 38 0.58 -11.49 1.25
C GLU A 38 -0.35 -10.32 0.89
N PHE A 39 0.20 -9.19 0.44
CA PHE A 39 -0.56 -8.03 -0.02
C PHE A 39 -1.42 -8.39 -1.23
N CYS A 40 -0.84 -8.95 -2.30
CA CYS A 40 -1.57 -9.35 -3.49
C CYS A 40 -2.66 -10.39 -3.17
N ARG A 41 -2.36 -11.35 -2.27
CA ARG A 41 -3.35 -12.37 -1.87
C ARG A 41 -4.55 -11.75 -1.17
N ARG A 42 -4.34 -10.80 -0.25
CA ARG A 42 -5.42 -10.12 0.47
C ARG A 42 -6.18 -9.15 -0.42
N GLU A 43 -5.48 -8.47 -1.31
CA GLU A 43 -6.07 -7.55 -2.27
C GLU A 43 -7.06 -8.29 -3.18
N ALA A 44 -6.69 -9.49 -3.66
CA ALA A 44 -7.57 -10.32 -4.48
C ALA A 44 -8.85 -10.78 -3.74
N LEU A 45 -8.80 -10.92 -2.42
CA LEU A 45 -9.92 -11.43 -1.61
C LEU A 45 -10.82 -10.33 -1.06
N HIS A 46 -10.26 -9.18 -0.71
CA HIS A 46 -10.95 -8.16 0.09
C HIS A 46 -10.78 -6.73 -0.46
N GLY A 47 -10.06 -6.57 -1.56
CA GLY A 47 -9.74 -5.28 -2.15
C GLY A 47 -8.48 -4.62 -1.55
N PHE A 48 -8.00 -3.61 -2.28
CA PHE A 48 -6.74 -2.93 -2.02
C PHE A 48 -6.69 -2.27 -0.63
N GLU A 49 -7.72 -1.48 -0.27
CA GLU A 49 -7.74 -0.73 0.99
C GLU A 49 -7.71 -1.65 2.21
N TYR A 50 -8.48 -2.74 2.17
CA TYR A 50 -8.49 -3.73 3.25
C TYR A 50 -7.14 -4.44 3.38
N ALA A 51 -6.55 -4.87 2.27
CA ALA A 51 -5.24 -5.51 2.27
C ALA A 51 -4.16 -4.60 2.88
N LEU A 52 -4.19 -3.30 2.50
CA LEU A 52 -3.25 -2.31 2.99
C LEU A 52 -3.42 -2.05 4.49
N SER A 53 -4.66 -1.87 4.97
CA SER A 53 -4.92 -1.58 6.39
C SER A 53 -4.48 -2.74 7.29
N VAL A 54 -4.78 -3.98 6.89
CA VAL A 54 -4.44 -5.17 7.68
C VAL A 54 -2.93 -5.36 7.76
N LEU A 55 -2.21 -5.18 6.64
CA LEU A 55 -0.77 -5.34 6.63
C LEU A 55 -0.04 -4.24 7.40
N LEU A 56 -0.50 -2.98 7.30
CA LEU A 56 0.02 -1.89 8.11
C LEU A 56 -0.22 -2.12 9.60
N ALA A 57 -1.42 -2.58 9.98
CA ALA A 57 -1.75 -2.92 11.36
C ALA A 57 -0.89 -4.08 11.88
N LYS A 58 -0.68 -5.13 11.07
CA LYS A 58 0.19 -6.26 11.41
C LYS A 58 1.64 -5.81 11.61
N LYS A 59 2.17 -4.95 10.73
CA LYS A 59 3.52 -4.39 10.86
C LYS A 59 3.68 -3.55 12.12
N ARG A 60 2.68 -2.73 12.47
CA ARG A 60 2.70 -1.92 13.70
C ARG A 60 2.75 -2.75 14.97
N LYS A 61 2.12 -3.94 14.98
CA LYS A 61 2.18 -4.88 16.12
C LYS A 61 3.51 -5.61 16.27
N LEU A 62 4.31 -5.67 15.19
CA LEU A 62 5.63 -6.31 15.17
C LEU A 62 6.77 -5.35 15.57
N ARG A 63 6.45 -4.09 15.83
CA ARG A 63 7.38 -3.01 16.20
C ARG A 63 7.16 -2.63 17.65
#